data_AF-A0A7Y4VQ35-F1
#
_entry.id   AF-A0A7Y4VQ35-F1
#
_cell.length_a   1.000
_cell.length_b   1.000
_cell.length_c   1.000
_cell.angle_alpha   90.00
_cell.angle_beta   90.00
_cell.angle_gamma   90.00
#
_symmetry.space_group_name_H-M   'P 1'
#
loop_
_entity.id
_entity.type
_entity.pdbx_description
1 polymer ?
#
loop_
_entity_poly.entity_id
_entity_poly.type
_entity_poly.pdbx_seq_one_letter_code
_entity_poly.pdbx_strand_id
1 'polypeptide(L)'
;MLNGTGPDIIDASTRGSAGWWFRGAFVAVWIVFGLFRVGVDRFDRWLAGPCWDVPSLWHALADVTVNTGVVDPVVGGVSAGVRRSSVHHFVHARYAVVAMIELDQSHLFVIDEQYRVVGRFRRRTPMTEKLAERRRGLQALSHLWPVYDSYGDGRLTTLIGFSAIRGGDQAHGAYAYLALGGERNEVLFVCDVRTGHPHPRVILVVGDFSGDGYDDLTVRQTRRKNDRKPVAEEPLAVFRWDVERRVFMPDVPDRSCGFLSYWCATPDDRVQFGVDEWLDEERIRMLPMIGDRSRSADR
;
A
#
# COMPACT_ATOMS: atom_id res chain seq x y z
N MET A 1 -10.81 47.89 -24.83
CA MET A 1 -11.42 46.73 -24.12
C MET A 1 -10.83 45.50 -24.80
N LEU A 2 -9.93 44.69 -24.26
CA LEU A 2 -9.58 44.30 -22.89
C LEU A 2 -8.05 44.34 -22.69
N ASN A 3 -7.59 44.76 -21.51
CA ASN A 3 -6.21 44.64 -21.05
C ASN A 3 -5.99 43.23 -20.48
N GLY A 4 -4.97 42.51 -20.96
CA GLY A 4 -4.53 41.24 -20.40
C GLY A 4 -3.20 41.40 -19.66
N THR A 5 -3.27 41.45 -18.33
CA THR A 5 -2.13 41.30 -17.41
C THR A 5 -1.72 39.83 -17.36
N GLY A 6 -0.46 39.52 -17.67
CA GLY A 6 0.11 38.19 -17.47
C GLY A 6 0.25 37.85 -15.97
N PRO A 7 0.42 36.56 -15.62
CA PRO A 7 0.59 36.13 -14.24
C PRO A 7 1.94 36.62 -13.68
N ASP A 8 1.87 37.35 -12.57
CA ASP A 8 3.04 37.73 -11.77
C ASP A 8 3.82 36.50 -11.32
N ILE A 9 5.11 36.50 -11.63
CA ILE A 9 6.09 35.57 -11.07
C ILE A 9 6.22 35.91 -9.59
N ILE A 10 5.66 35.06 -8.73
CA ILE A 10 5.82 35.18 -7.27
C ILE A 10 7.30 35.00 -6.95
N ASP A 11 7.92 36.10 -6.55
CA ASP A 11 9.29 36.19 -6.06
C ASP A 11 9.46 35.35 -4.78
N ALA A 12 10.21 34.26 -4.88
CA ALA A 12 10.45 33.28 -3.81
C ALA A 12 11.41 33.79 -2.71
N SER A 13 11.86 35.05 -2.77
CA SER A 13 12.88 35.60 -1.87
C SER A 13 12.33 36.14 -0.53
N THR A 14 11.02 36.19 -0.33
CA THR A 14 10.39 36.72 0.91
C THR A 14 9.96 35.66 1.92
N ARG A 15 10.55 34.46 1.89
CA ARG A 15 10.42 33.50 3.01
C ARG A 15 11.26 34.00 4.20
N GLY A 16 10.63 34.84 5.02
CA GLY A 16 11.22 35.43 6.22
C GLY A 16 11.84 34.39 7.15
N SER A 17 13.02 34.74 7.67
CA SER A 17 13.80 33.99 8.66
C SER A 17 13.03 33.59 9.92
N ALA A 18 11.87 34.22 10.18
CA ALA A 18 10.96 33.88 11.27
C ALA A 18 10.49 32.41 11.23
N GLY A 19 10.28 31.83 10.05
CA GLY A 19 9.80 30.45 9.93
C GLY A 19 10.81 29.38 10.39
N TRP A 20 12.11 29.67 10.34
CA TRP A 20 13.17 28.75 10.76
C TRP A 20 13.30 28.67 12.27
N TRP A 21 13.18 29.81 12.97
CA TRP A 21 13.25 29.86 14.43
C TRP A 21 12.09 29.11 15.10
N PHE A 22 10.87 29.22 14.55
CA PHE A 22 9.72 28.48 15.06
C PHE A 22 9.89 26.96 14.92
N ARG A 23 10.45 26.48 13.80
CA ARG A 23 10.73 25.05 13.61
C ARG A 23 11.80 24.55 14.58
N GLY A 24 12.87 25.32 14.80
CA GLY A 24 13.93 24.96 15.75
C GLY A 24 13.44 24.92 17.20
N ALA A 25 12.66 25.92 17.62
CA ALA A 25 12.09 25.97 18.96
C ALA A 25 11.09 24.83 19.19
N PHE A 26 10.26 24.49 18.20
CA PHE A 26 9.33 23.38 18.28
C PHE A 26 10.07 22.04 18.45
N VAL A 27 11.13 21.79 17.69
CA VAL A 27 11.97 20.57 17.82
C VAL A 27 12.69 20.51 19.16
N ALA A 28 13.18 21.63 19.69
CA ALA A 28 13.83 21.67 21.00
C ALA A 28 12.85 21.36 22.14
N VAL A 29 11.64 21.92 22.10
CA VAL A 29 10.55 21.60 23.03
C VAL A 29 10.17 20.12 22.91
N TRP A 30 10.16 19.58 21.69
CA TRP A 30 9.89 18.18 21.39
C TRP A 30 10.90 17.21 22.04
N ILE A 31 12.21 17.49 21.93
CA ILE A 31 13.28 16.69 22.54
C ILE A 31 13.19 16.74 24.07
N VAL A 32 13.02 17.94 24.64
CA VAL A 32 12.93 18.09 26.09
C VAL A 32 11.70 17.38 26.63
N PHE A 33 10.54 17.50 25.97
CA PHE A 33 9.33 16.82 26.46
C PHE A 33 9.37 15.29 26.31
N GLY A 34 10.01 14.77 25.26
CA GLY A 34 10.19 13.33 25.06
C GLY A 34 11.09 12.68 26.11
N LEU A 35 12.03 13.42 26.71
CA LEU A 35 12.96 12.89 27.71
C LEU A 35 12.37 12.79 29.14
N PHE A 36 11.26 13.46 29.44
CA PHE A 36 10.84 13.69 30.84
C PHE A 36 9.43 13.19 31.23
N ARG A 37 8.73 12.33 30.46
CA ARG A 37 7.28 12.08 30.73
C ARG A 37 6.80 10.65 30.93
N VAL A 38 5.92 10.53 31.93
CA VAL A 38 5.04 9.41 32.29
C VAL A 38 3.62 9.77 31.84
N GLY A 39 3.03 8.99 30.93
CA GLY A 39 1.67 9.18 30.40
C GLY A 39 1.64 9.54 28.92
N VAL A 40 1.67 8.51 28.07
CA VAL A 40 1.95 8.54 26.62
C VAL A 40 0.75 9.00 25.78
N ASP A 41 -0.47 8.76 26.22
CA ASP A 41 -1.64 8.75 25.32
C ASP A 41 -2.15 10.10 24.80
N ARG A 42 -2.26 11.13 25.64
CA ARG A 42 -3.00 12.36 25.28
C ARG A 42 -2.13 13.35 24.53
N PHE A 43 -0.84 13.38 24.86
CA PHE A 43 0.13 14.27 24.23
C PHE A 43 0.62 13.69 22.90
N ASP A 44 0.85 12.38 22.80
CA ASP A 44 1.20 11.75 21.53
C ASP A 44 0.05 11.85 20.53
N ARG A 45 -1.21 11.71 20.98
CA ARG A 45 -2.40 12.02 20.15
C ARG A 45 -2.52 13.50 19.78
N TRP A 46 -2.03 14.42 20.61
CA TRP A 46 -2.01 15.84 20.27
C TRP A 46 -0.89 16.18 19.28
N LEU A 47 0.30 15.56 19.43
CA LEU A 47 1.45 15.67 18.52
C LEU A 47 1.20 14.97 17.19
N ALA A 48 0.42 13.90 17.19
CA ALA A 48 -0.06 13.22 16.00
C ALA A 48 -0.66 14.18 15.00
N GLY A 49 -1.57 15.04 15.48
CA GLY A 49 -2.33 16.01 14.69
C GLY A 49 -1.45 16.73 13.66
N PRO A 50 -0.40 17.46 14.10
CA PRO A 50 0.55 18.10 13.18
C PRO A 50 1.49 17.13 12.46
N CYS A 51 1.81 15.94 13.01
CA CYS A 51 2.68 14.96 12.35
C CYS A 51 2.06 14.33 11.09
N TRP A 52 0.73 14.25 11.00
CA TRP A 52 0.03 13.77 9.81
C TRP A 52 0.42 14.58 8.55
N ASP A 53 0.57 15.90 8.70
CA ASP A 53 0.72 16.83 7.57
C ASP A 53 2.19 17.12 7.18
N VAL A 54 3.17 16.51 7.85
CA VAL A 54 4.59 16.78 7.63
C VAL A 54 5.33 15.50 7.23
N PRO A 55 5.73 15.34 5.94
CA PRO A 55 6.39 14.13 5.45
C PRO A 55 7.67 13.73 6.21
N SER A 56 8.43 14.71 6.71
CA SER A 56 9.62 14.43 7.52
C SER A 56 9.30 13.86 8.92
N LEU A 57 8.05 13.92 9.36
CA LEU A 57 7.57 13.42 10.64
C LEU A 57 6.87 12.06 10.54
N TRP A 58 6.75 11.47 9.35
CA TRP A 58 6.17 10.13 9.19
C TRP A 58 6.95 9.06 9.97
N HIS A 59 8.28 9.18 10.07
CA HIS A 59 9.04 8.28 10.95
C HIS A 59 8.63 8.41 12.43
N ALA A 60 8.30 9.62 12.89
CA ALA A 60 7.80 9.83 14.25
C ALA A 60 6.43 9.15 14.47
N LEU A 61 5.58 9.06 13.44
CA LEU A 61 4.31 8.32 13.53
C LEU A 61 4.52 6.81 13.76
N ALA A 62 5.53 6.22 13.12
CA ALA A 62 5.90 4.83 13.39
C ALA A 62 6.37 4.66 14.85
N ASP A 63 7.13 5.61 15.39
CA ASP A 63 7.59 5.57 16.77
C ASP A 63 6.44 5.77 17.79
N VAL A 64 5.54 6.72 17.52
CA VAL A 64 4.34 6.95 18.35
C VAL A 64 3.45 5.71 18.39
N THR A 65 3.22 5.07 17.25
CA THR A 65 2.36 3.87 17.17
C THR A 65 2.96 2.67 17.90
N VAL A 66 4.29 2.56 17.92
CA VAL A 66 5.00 1.57 18.75
C VAL A 66 4.90 1.91 20.24
N ASN A 67 5.16 3.17 20.62
CA ASN A 67 5.18 3.59 22.03
C ASN A 67 3.80 3.52 22.70
N THR A 68 2.74 3.72 21.92
CA THR A 68 1.34 3.59 22.36
C THR A 68 0.85 2.13 22.38
N GLY A 69 1.65 1.18 21.89
CA GLY A 69 1.30 -0.24 21.81
C GLY A 69 0.30 -0.59 20.70
N VAL A 70 -0.02 0.35 19.81
CA VAL A 70 -0.91 0.14 18.67
C VAL A 70 -0.27 -0.80 17.64
N VAL A 71 1.05 -0.66 17.46
CA VAL A 71 1.87 -1.49 16.57
C VAL A 71 2.87 -2.28 17.39
N ASP A 72 2.88 -3.60 17.21
CA ASP A 72 3.90 -4.46 17.81
C ASP A 72 5.25 -4.20 17.12
N PRO A 73 6.29 -3.75 17.86
CA PRO A 73 7.61 -3.57 17.29
C PRO A 73 8.32 -4.90 16.98
N VAL A 74 7.79 -6.02 17.46
CA VAL A 74 8.37 -7.34 17.31
C VAL A 74 7.87 -8.00 16.03
N VAL A 75 8.81 -8.35 15.14
CA VAL A 75 8.57 -9.08 13.91
C VAL A 75 9.32 -10.39 14.01
N GLY A 76 8.62 -11.53 13.93
CA GLY A 76 9.26 -12.85 14.03
C GLY A 76 9.97 -13.14 15.36
N GLY A 77 9.60 -12.46 16.44
CA GLY A 77 10.23 -12.62 17.76
C GLY A 77 11.44 -11.71 18.00
N VAL A 78 11.80 -10.84 17.06
CA VAL A 78 12.87 -9.84 17.20
C VAL A 78 12.34 -8.43 16.98
N SER A 79 12.96 -7.42 17.61
CA SER A 79 12.61 -6.02 17.35
C SER A 79 12.94 -5.67 15.89
N ALA A 80 11.96 -5.12 15.17
CA ALA A 80 12.14 -4.76 13.76
C ALA A 80 13.29 -3.76 13.56
N GLY A 81 14.23 -4.12 12.69
CA GLY A 81 15.38 -3.27 12.37
C GLY A 81 15.03 -2.02 11.56
N VAL A 82 13.91 -2.02 10.83
CA VAL A 82 13.46 -0.88 10.01
C VAL A 82 12.00 -0.55 10.26
N ARG A 83 11.73 0.75 10.46
CA ARG A 83 10.39 1.32 10.62
C ARG A 83 10.14 2.37 9.55
N ARG A 84 9.01 2.26 8.87
CA ARG A 84 8.56 3.26 7.89
C ARG A 84 7.11 3.56 8.14
N SER A 85 6.72 4.79 7.87
CA SER A 85 5.31 5.07 7.67
C SER A 85 5.08 6.00 6.49
N SER A 86 3.86 5.96 5.98
CA SER A 86 3.32 6.96 5.07
C SER A 86 1.92 7.34 5.52
N VAL A 87 1.58 8.61 5.32
CA VAL A 87 0.26 9.15 5.61
C VAL A 87 -0.49 9.37 4.31
N HIS A 88 -1.75 8.97 4.31
CA HIS A 88 -2.67 9.12 3.20
C HIS A 88 -3.91 9.87 3.69
N HIS A 89 -4.25 10.94 2.98
CA HIS A 89 -5.45 11.73 3.24
C HIS A 89 -6.58 11.23 2.37
N PHE A 90 -7.76 11.05 2.94
CA PHE A 90 -8.95 10.59 2.24
C PHE A 90 -10.14 11.43 2.66
N VAL A 91 -10.74 12.24 1.77
CA VAL A 91 -11.94 13.09 1.98
C VAL A 91 -12.14 13.66 3.41
N HIS A 92 -12.61 12.84 4.36
CA HIS A 92 -12.87 13.21 5.76
C HIS A 92 -12.07 12.41 6.82
N ALA A 93 -11.14 11.55 6.42
CA ALA A 93 -10.31 10.71 7.29
C ALA A 93 -8.83 10.71 6.87
N ARG A 94 -7.96 10.26 7.77
CA ARG A 94 -6.54 10.03 7.47
C ARG A 94 -6.18 8.61 7.86
N TYR A 95 -5.36 8.00 7.02
CA TYR A 95 -4.84 6.66 7.27
C TYR A 95 -3.32 6.68 7.22
N ALA A 96 -2.71 6.00 8.18
CA ALA A 96 -1.29 5.77 8.24
C ALA A 96 -1.01 4.32 7.87
N VAL A 97 -0.04 4.12 7.00
CA VAL A 97 0.53 2.81 6.71
C VAL A 97 1.83 2.73 7.47
N VAL A 98 1.93 1.84 8.46
CA VAL A 98 3.14 1.61 9.24
C VAL A 98 3.71 0.25 8.84
N ALA A 99 4.95 0.25 8.36
CA ALA A 99 5.67 -0.96 7.99
C ALA A 99 6.79 -1.23 8.98
N MET A 100 6.74 -2.41 9.60
CA MET A 100 7.78 -2.97 10.46
C MET A 100 8.49 -4.06 9.66
N ILE A 101 9.77 -3.86 9.37
CA ILE A 101 10.52 -4.70 8.45
C ILE A 101 11.72 -5.28 9.16
N GLU A 102 11.82 -6.60 9.09
CA GLU A 102 12.97 -7.41 9.44
C GLU A 102 13.50 -8.14 8.19
N LEU A 103 14.66 -8.78 8.29
CA LEU A 103 15.35 -9.38 7.14
C LEU A 103 14.47 -10.34 6.31
N ASP A 104 13.71 -11.21 6.98
CA ASP A 104 12.92 -12.27 6.37
C ASP A 104 11.41 -12.07 6.55
N GLN A 105 10.99 -11.01 7.26
CA GLN A 105 9.59 -10.77 7.59
C GLN A 105 9.25 -9.29 7.53
N SER A 106 8.06 -8.98 7.07
CA SER A 106 7.51 -7.62 7.16
C SER A 106 6.07 -7.66 7.63
N HIS A 107 5.77 -6.83 8.62
CA HIS A 107 4.42 -6.53 9.06
C HIS A 107 4.03 -5.14 8.55
N LEU A 108 2.82 -5.03 8.03
CA LEU A 108 2.23 -3.77 7.60
C LEU A 108 0.91 -3.58 8.35
N PHE A 109 0.76 -2.39 8.91
CA PHE A 109 -0.41 -1.98 9.66
C PHE A 109 -1.04 -0.80 8.93
N VAL A 110 -2.36 -0.81 8.81
CA VAL A 110 -3.13 0.36 8.40
C VAL A 110 -3.85 0.89 9.62
N ILE A 111 -3.66 2.16 9.91
CA ILE A 111 -4.10 2.80 11.15
C ILE A 111 -4.94 4.02 10.79
N ASP A 112 -6.09 4.19 11.43
CA ASP A 112 -6.94 5.38 11.26
C ASP A 112 -6.42 6.59 12.07
N GLU A 113 -7.06 7.74 11.92
CA GLU A 113 -6.72 8.97 12.64
C GLU A 113 -6.96 8.87 14.16
N GLN A 114 -7.76 7.89 14.61
CA GLN A 114 -8.01 7.54 16.01
C GLN A 114 -7.00 6.54 16.56
N TYR A 115 -5.93 6.22 15.82
CA TYR A 115 -4.89 5.27 16.22
C TYR A 115 -5.38 3.82 16.36
N ARG A 116 -6.44 3.44 15.64
CA ARG A 116 -6.94 2.07 15.61
C ARG A 116 -6.39 1.35 14.39
N VAL A 117 -5.94 0.12 14.60
CA VAL A 117 -5.53 -0.74 13.50
C VAL A 117 -6.76 -1.21 12.74
N VAL A 118 -6.87 -0.85 11.48
CA VAL A 118 -7.95 -1.28 10.57
C VAL A 118 -7.53 -2.41 9.64
N GLY A 119 -6.22 -2.73 9.56
CA GLY A 119 -5.73 -3.88 8.80
C GLY A 119 -4.32 -4.32 9.22
N ARG A 120 -4.07 -5.63 9.21
CA ARG A 120 -2.79 -6.26 9.53
C ARG A 120 -2.36 -7.21 8.42
N PHE A 121 -1.17 -6.99 7.88
CA PHE A 121 -0.65 -7.74 6.76
C PHE A 121 0.74 -8.24 7.08
N ARG A 122 1.00 -9.51 6.76
CA ARG A 122 2.31 -10.10 6.98
C ARG A 122 2.82 -10.78 5.74
N ARG A 123 4.13 -10.63 5.54
CA ARG A 123 4.87 -11.28 4.48
C ARG A 123 6.10 -11.94 5.08
N ARG A 124 6.30 -13.21 4.72
CA ARG A 124 7.54 -13.94 4.97
C ARG A 124 8.30 -14.07 3.66
N THR A 125 9.54 -13.62 3.65
CA THR A 125 10.47 -13.81 2.53
C THR A 125 11.38 -14.97 2.90
N PRO A 126 11.32 -16.11 2.19
CA PRO A 126 12.24 -17.21 2.45
C PRO A 126 13.69 -16.73 2.38
N MET A 127 14.45 -16.92 3.47
CA MET A 127 15.89 -16.65 3.43
C MET A 127 16.55 -17.64 2.49
N THR A 128 17.07 -17.15 1.37
CA THR A 128 18.03 -17.89 0.54
C THR A 128 19.44 -17.46 0.94
N GLU A 129 20.45 -18.32 0.76
CA GLU A 129 21.86 -17.97 1.02
C GLU A 129 22.28 -16.68 0.30
N LYS A 130 21.74 -16.44 -0.91
CA LYS A 130 21.94 -15.20 -1.70
C LYS A 130 21.32 -13.95 -1.06
N LEU A 131 20.24 -14.09 -0.29
CA LEU A 131 19.58 -13.00 0.45
C LEU A 131 20.42 -12.57 1.66
N ALA A 132 21.13 -13.52 2.29
CA ALA A 132 22.01 -13.25 3.42
C ALA A 132 23.23 -12.39 3.03
N GLU A 133 23.77 -12.55 1.82
CA GLU A 133 24.89 -11.73 1.31
C GLU A 133 24.46 -10.33 0.84
N ARG A 134 23.21 -10.17 0.36
CA ARG A 134 22.67 -8.90 -0.17
C ARG A 134 21.92 -8.05 0.85
N ARG A 135 22.32 -8.09 2.12
CA ARG A 135 21.76 -7.29 3.25
C ARG A 135 21.59 -5.78 3.01
N ARG A 136 22.17 -5.19 1.95
CA ARG A 136 22.19 -3.74 1.70
C ARG A 136 21.09 -3.18 0.79
N GLY A 137 20.07 -3.95 0.38
CA GLY A 137 19.04 -3.38 -0.50
C GLY A 137 17.77 -4.19 -0.75
N LEU A 138 17.64 -5.36 -0.15
CA LEU A 138 16.42 -6.15 -0.16
C LEU A 138 15.58 -5.75 1.04
N GLN A 139 14.45 -5.12 0.78
CA GLN A 139 13.44 -4.88 1.80
C GLN A 139 12.22 -5.70 1.42
N ALA A 140 11.76 -6.54 2.33
CA ALA A 140 10.43 -7.13 2.26
C ALA A 140 9.45 -5.97 2.37
N LEU A 141 9.04 -5.46 1.22
CA LEU A 141 8.16 -4.30 1.16
C LEU A 141 6.86 -4.77 0.57
N SER A 142 5.87 -4.80 1.44
CA SER A 142 4.49 -4.63 1.00
C SER A 142 4.33 -3.17 0.58
N HIS A 143 3.95 -2.94 -0.66
CA HIS A 143 3.56 -1.61 -1.12
C HIS A 143 2.05 -1.50 -1.06
N LEU A 144 1.55 -0.40 -0.49
CA LEU A 144 0.15 -0.09 -0.40
C LEU A 144 -0.14 1.11 -1.31
N TRP A 145 -1.04 0.92 -2.28
CA TRP A 145 -1.36 1.93 -3.29
C TRP A 145 -2.71 1.60 -3.93
N PRO A 146 -3.51 2.54 -4.42
CA PRO A 146 -3.92 3.75 -3.71
C PRO A 146 -4.79 3.44 -2.47
N VAL A 147 -5.30 4.50 -1.83
CA VAL A 147 -6.11 4.53 -0.61
C VAL A 147 -7.33 5.40 -0.94
N TYR A 148 -8.48 4.81 -1.26
CA TYR A 148 -9.70 5.53 -1.60
C TYR A 148 -10.91 4.93 -0.85
N ASP A 149 -12.08 5.54 -0.96
CA ASP A 149 -13.36 4.87 -0.78
C ASP A 149 -13.96 4.79 -2.17
N SER A 150 -13.46 3.82 -2.95
CA SER A 150 -13.82 3.72 -4.36
C SER A 150 -15.31 3.41 -4.55
N TYR A 151 -16.02 2.97 -3.50
CA TYR A 151 -17.37 2.44 -3.59
C TYR A 151 -18.41 3.22 -2.76
N GLY A 152 -17.99 4.28 -2.05
CA GLY A 152 -18.86 5.14 -1.24
C GLY A 152 -19.45 4.44 -0.01
N ASP A 153 -18.84 3.35 0.46
CA ASP A 153 -19.33 2.57 1.61
C ASP A 153 -18.62 2.92 2.92
N GLY A 154 -17.81 3.99 2.91
CA GLY A 154 -17.07 4.49 4.06
C GLY A 154 -15.86 3.63 4.42
N ARG A 155 -15.53 2.61 3.61
CA ARG A 155 -14.39 1.73 3.83
C ARG A 155 -13.20 2.18 2.99
N LEU A 156 -12.02 1.94 3.53
CA LEU A 156 -10.78 2.14 2.83
C LEU A 156 -10.56 1.02 1.81
N THR A 157 -10.61 1.32 0.52
CA THR A 157 -10.18 0.45 -0.56
C THR A 157 -8.69 0.63 -0.86
N THR A 158 -7.95 -0.48 -0.99
CA THR A 158 -6.52 -0.41 -1.27
C THR A 158 -5.95 -1.64 -1.96
N LEU A 159 -4.93 -1.46 -2.81
CA LEU A 159 -4.10 -2.55 -3.33
C LEU A 159 -2.87 -2.75 -2.44
N ILE A 160 -2.63 -4.00 -2.07
CA ILE A 160 -1.41 -4.43 -1.39
C ILE A 160 -0.63 -5.34 -2.31
N GLY A 161 0.60 -4.96 -2.63
CA GLY A 161 1.55 -5.77 -3.39
C GLY A 161 2.51 -6.51 -2.47
N PHE A 162 2.42 -7.84 -2.45
CA PHE A 162 3.39 -8.76 -1.86
C PHE A 162 4.44 -9.11 -2.91
N SER A 163 5.45 -8.26 -3.06
CA SER A 163 6.49 -8.41 -4.08
C SER A 163 7.89 -8.15 -3.53
N ALA A 164 8.90 -8.81 -4.09
CA ALA A 164 10.29 -8.50 -3.79
C ALA A 164 10.73 -7.27 -4.62
N ILE A 165 11.21 -6.22 -3.96
CA ILE A 165 11.52 -4.95 -4.66
C ILE A 165 12.74 -5.01 -5.57
N ARG A 166 13.66 -5.94 -5.38
CA ARG A 166 14.88 -6.02 -6.21
C ARG A 166 15.63 -7.31 -5.95
N GLY A 167 15.97 -8.05 -7.01
CA GLY A 167 17.19 -8.87 -7.00
C GLY A 167 17.07 -10.39 -7.10
N GLY A 168 15.91 -10.95 -7.50
CA GLY A 168 15.78 -12.35 -7.89
C GLY A 168 15.46 -12.51 -9.38
N ASP A 169 15.87 -13.63 -9.98
CA ASP A 169 15.60 -14.01 -11.39
C ASP A 169 14.11 -14.27 -11.69
N GLN A 170 13.25 -14.23 -10.67
CA GLN A 170 11.81 -14.36 -10.81
C GLN A 170 11.12 -13.23 -10.04
N ALA A 171 10.58 -12.24 -10.76
CA ALA A 171 9.71 -11.23 -10.16
C ALA A 171 8.31 -11.84 -10.06
N HIS A 172 8.09 -12.63 -9.01
CA HIS A 172 6.76 -13.04 -8.59
C HIS A 172 6.19 -11.97 -7.69
N GLY A 173 4.97 -11.55 -7.97
CA GLY A 173 4.24 -10.59 -7.15
C GLY A 173 2.80 -11.05 -7.00
N ALA A 174 2.37 -11.23 -5.75
CA ALA A 174 0.95 -11.37 -5.44
C ALA A 174 0.40 -10.01 -5.06
N TYR A 175 -0.76 -9.64 -5.58
CA TYR A 175 -1.42 -8.39 -5.32
C TYR A 175 -2.83 -8.68 -4.85
N ALA A 176 -3.29 -7.96 -3.83
CA ALA A 176 -4.66 -8.08 -3.33
C ALA A 176 -5.29 -6.69 -3.26
N TYR A 177 -6.47 -6.53 -3.82
CA TYR A 177 -7.31 -5.34 -3.63
C TYR A 177 -8.32 -5.62 -2.54
N LEU A 178 -8.39 -4.73 -1.55
CA LEU A 178 -9.04 -4.96 -0.28
C LEU A 178 -9.98 -3.81 0.06
N ALA A 179 -10.99 -4.07 0.89
CA ALA A 179 -11.76 -3.05 1.60
C ALA A 179 -11.56 -3.19 3.13
N LEU A 180 -11.17 -2.10 3.80
CA LEU A 180 -10.76 -2.05 5.21
C LEU A 180 -11.63 -1.08 6.03
N GLY A 181 -11.74 -1.30 7.34
CA GLY A 181 -12.37 -0.33 8.26
C GLY A 181 -13.88 -0.51 8.51
N GLY A 182 -14.46 -1.66 8.13
CA GLY A 182 -15.80 -2.10 8.57
C GLY A 182 -15.74 -3.05 9.77
N GLU A 183 -16.85 -3.75 10.07
CA GLU A 183 -16.84 -4.86 11.06
C GLU A 183 -15.85 -5.96 10.67
N ARG A 184 -15.70 -6.16 9.36
CA ARG A 184 -14.75 -7.09 8.76
C ARG A 184 -14.06 -6.43 7.56
N ASN A 185 -12.82 -6.83 7.35
CA ASN A 185 -12.08 -6.52 6.14
C ASN A 185 -12.41 -7.54 5.06
N GLU A 186 -12.33 -7.15 3.80
CA GLU A 186 -12.69 -7.99 2.66
C GLU A 186 -11.59 -7.99 1.60
N VAL A 187 -11.34 -9.17 1.03
CA VAL A 187 -10.54 -9.32 -0.18
C VAL A 187 -11.48 -9.25 -1.38
N LEU A 188 -11.33 -8.21 -2.21
CA LEU A 188 -12.18 -7.95 -3.38
C LEU A 188 -11.59 -8.56 -4.66
N PHE A 189 -10.26 -8.58 -4.74
CA PHE A 189 -9.54 -9.10 -5.89
C PHE A 189 -8.17 -9.59 -5.48
N VAL A 190 -7.68 -10.62 -6.16
CA VAL A 190 -6.30 -11.06 -6.08
C VAL A 190 -5.75 -11.30 -7.48
N CYS A 191 -4.50 -10.93 -7.72
CA CYS A 191 -3.74 -11.51 -8.82
C CYS A 191 -2.34 -11.94 -8.39
N ASP A 192 -1.89 -13.06 -8.94
CA ASP A 192 -0.52 -13.52 -8.85
C ASP A 192 0.10 -13.48 -10.24
N VAL A 193 1.16 -12.68 -10.37
CA VAL A 193 1.90 -12.48 -11.61
C VAL A 193 3.21 -13.25 -11.54
N ARG A 194 3.34 -14.25 -12.42
CA ARG A 194 4.50 -15.14 -12.53
C ARG A 194 5.37 -14.75 -13.72
N THR A 195 6.42 -13.98 -13.50
CA THR A 195 7.36 -13.66 -14.59
C THR A 195 8.50 -14.68 -14.64
N GLY A 196 8.42 -15.65 -15.56
CA GLY A 196 9.51 -16.61 -15.80
C GLY A 196 10.48 -16.11 -16.87
N HIS A 197 11.48 -15.27 -16.54
CA HIS A 197 12.57 -14.78 -17.44
C HIS A 197 12.17 -14.16 -18.81
N PRO A 198 13.02 -13.35 -19.45
CA PRO A 198 13.06 -11.90 -19.26
C PRO A 198 11.72 -11.20 -19.62
N HIS A 199 10.58 -11.66 -19.11
CA HIS A 199 9.32 -10.99 -19.31
C HIS A 199 9.32 -9.62 -18.60
N PRO A 200 8.60 -8.64 -19.17
CA PRO A 200 8.66 -7.25 -18.73
C PRO A 200 8.18 -7.11 -17.30
N ARG A 201 8.82 -6.17 -16.60
CA ARG A 201 8.41 -5.75 -15.26
C ARG A 201 6.96 -5.31 -15.34
N VAL A 202 6.04 -6.03 -14.73
CA VAL A 202 4.63 -5.62 -14.70
C VAL A 202 4.38 -4.64 -13.57
N ILE A 203 3.38 -3.80 -13.75
CA ILE A 203 2.78 -3.00 -12.68
C ILE A 203 1.28 -3.23 -12.70
N LEU A 204 0.69 -3.24 -11.51
CA LEU A 204 -0.75 -3.13 -11.34
C LEU A 204 -1.07 -1.66 -11.08
N VAL A 205 -2.00 -1.12 -11.85
CA VAL A 205 -2.45 0.26 -11.75
C VAL A 205 -3.92 0.24 -11.37
N VAL A 206 -4.31 1.15 -10.48
CA VAL A 206 -5.68 1.36 -10.04
C VAL A 206 -6.13 2.75 -10.51
N GLY A 207 -7.35 2.85 -10.98
CA GLY A 207 -8.00 4.11 -11.31
C GLY A 207 -9.25 3.89 -12.15
N ASP A 208 -10.10 4.91 -12.26
CA ASP A 208 -11.29 4.89 -13.12
C ASP A 208 -10.87 4.96 -14.61
N PHE A 209 -10.76 3.81 -15.26
CA PHE A 209 -10.39 3.70 -16.67
C PHE A 209 -11.60 3.62 -17.59
N SER A 210 -12.77 3.29 -17.05
CA SER A 210 -14.04 3.18 -17.76
C SER A 210 -14.83 4.49 -17.79
N GLY A 211 -14.55 5.42 -16.88
CA GLY A 211 -15.25 6.69 -16.69
C GLY A 211 -16.57 6.53 -15.92
N ASP A 212 -16.75 5.45 -15.16
CA ASP A 212 -17.99 5.15 -14.43
C ASP A 212 -17.99 5.69 -12.99
N GLY A 213 -16.90 6.34 -12.57
CA GLY A 213 -16.72 6.88 -11.23
C GLY A 213 -16.18 5.87 -10.21
N TYR A 214 -15.87 4.64 -10.62
CA TYR A 214 -15.33 3.59 -9.76
C TYR A 214 -13.93 3.17 -10.20
N ASP A 215 -13.13 2.66 -9.25
CA ASP A 215 -11.79 2.19 -9.57
C ASP A 215 -11.81 0.88 -10.35
N ASP A 216 -11.11 0.87 -11.48
CA ASP A 216 -10.74 -0.31 -12.23
C ASP A 216 -9.30 -0.73 -11.92
N LEU A 217 -8.95 -1.98 -12.25
CA LEU A 217 -7.60 -2.52 -12.10
C LEU A 217 -7.01 -2.88 -13.45
N THR A 218 -5.75 -2.52 -13.66
CA THR A 218 -5.06 -2.78 -14.93
C THR A 218 -3.65 -3.32 -14.71
N VAL A 219 -3.35 -4.47 -15.29
CA VAL A 219 -1.99 -5.03 -15.34
C VAL A 219 -1.30 -4.50 -16.60
N ARG A 220 -0.17 -3.81 -16.44
CA ARG A 220 0.58 -3.21 -17.56
C ARG A 220 2.03 -3.65 -17.54
N GLN A 221 2.65 -3.71 -18.72
CA GLN A 221 4.09 -3.83 -18.82
C GLN A 221 4.75 -2.48 -18.55
N THR A 222 5.88 -2.49 -17.85
CA THR A 222 6.76 -1.33 -17.75
C THR A 222 7.98 -1.51 -18.63
N ARG A 223 8.42 -0.39 -19.22
CA ARG A 223 9.62 -0.31 -20.04
C ARG A 223 10.86 -0.55 -19.18
N ARG A 224 11.85 -1.29 -19.67
CA ARG A 224 13.21 -1.13 -19.14
C ARG A 224 13.72 0.24 -19.59
N LYS A 225 14.50 0.90 -18.73
CA LYS A 225 15.12 2.21 -19.01
C LYS A 225 15.92 2.23 -20.34
N ASN A 226 16.36 1.07 -20.82
CA ASN A 226 17.16 0.93 -22.04
C ASN A 226 16.40 0.28 -23.23
N ASP A 227 15.12 -0.09 -23.06
CA ASP A 227 14.36 -0.68 -24.16
C ASP A 227 13.90 0.41 -25.14
N ARG A 228 14.50 0.41 -26.33
CA ARG A 228 14.12 1.32 -27.43
C ARG A 228 12.77 0.97 -28.06
N LYS A 229 12.27 -0.26 -27.85
CA LYS A 229 10.96 -0.68 -28.37
C LYS A 229 9.83 0.04 -27.61
N PRO A 230 8.73 0.43 -28.28
CA PRO A 230 7.53 0.89 -27.60
C PRO A 230 7.04 -0.19 -26.63
N VAL A 231 6.66 0.21 -25.41
CA VAL A 231 5.82 -0.64 -24.55
C VAL A 231 4.50 -0.81 -25.30
N ALA A 232 3.89 -2.00 -25.25
CA ALA A 232 2.52 -2.15 -25.70
C ALA A 232 1.66 -1.05 -25.06
N GLU A 233 1.01 -0.22 -25.87
CA GLU A 233 0.12 0.84 -25.36
C GLU A 233 -1.04 0.22 -24.58
N GLU A 234 -1.47 -0.97 -25.02
CA GLU A 234 -2.52 -1.75 -24.42
C GLU A 234 -2.09 -2.44 -23.11
N PRO A 235 -3.01 -2.52 -22.14
CA PRO A 235 -2.81 -3.32 -20.95
C PRO A 235 -2.73 -4.82 -21.25
N LEU A 236 -2.06 -5.54 -20.35
CA LEU A 236 -2.03 -7.01 -20.36
C LEU A 236 -3.34 -7.60 -19.86
N ALA A 237 -4.00 -6.93 -18.93
CA ALA A 237 -5.31 -7.31 -18.42
C ALA A 237 -5.99 -6.07 -17.86
N VAL A 238 -7.31 -5.99 -18.03
CA VAL A 238 -8.17 -5.00 -17.39
C VAL A 238 -9.20 -5.74 -16.55
N PHE A 239 -9.50 -5.23 -15.37
CA PHE A 239 -10.56 -5.72 -14.50
C PHE A 239 -11.44 -4.53 -14.18
N ARG A 240 -12.63 -4.50 -14.78
CA ARG A 240 -13.57 -3.38 -14.60
C ARG A 240 -14.47 -3.63 -13.41
N TRP A 241 -14.74 -2.61 -12.61
CA TRP A 241 -15.70 -2.78 -11.53
C TRP A 241 -17.13 -2.86 -12.10
N ASP A 242 -17.90 -3.87 -11.70
CA ASP A 242 -19.33 -3.94 -11.97
C ASP A 242 -20.09 -3.51 -10.71
N VAL A 243 -20.73 -2.34 -10.77
CA VAL A 243 -21.42 -1.72 -9.64
C VAL A 243 -22.59 -2.57 -9.14
N GLU A 244 -23.37 -3.13 -10.07
CA GLU A 244 -24.57 -3.92 -9.72
C GLU A 244 -24.19 -5.22 -9.05
N ARG A 245 -23.16 -5.91 -9.58
CA ARG A 245 -22.68 -7.20 -9.07
C ARG A 245 -21.67 -7.06 -7.94
N ARG A 246 -21.12 -5.86 -7.75
CA ARG A 246 -20.03 -5.55 -6.81
C ARG A 246 -18.84 -6.51 -6.95
N VAL A 247 -18.43 -6.75 -8.19
CA VAL A 247 -17.32 -7.66 -8.54
C VAL A 247 -16.50 -7.08 -9.68
N PHE A 248 -15.21 -7.42 -9.73
CA PHE A 248 -14.38 -7.12 -10.88
C PHE A 248 -14.68 -8.07 -12.06
N MET A 249 -15.02 -7.49 -13.21
CA MET A 249 -15.26 -8.18 -14.46
C MET A 249 -13.95 -8.24 -15.26
N PRO A 250 -13.37 -9.43 -15.47
CA PRO A 250 -12.09 -9.57 -16.15
C PRO A 250 -12.25 -9.42 -17.67
N ASP A 251 -11.40 -8.57 -18.25
CA ASP A 251 -11.11 -8.46 -19.68
C ASP A 251 -9.62 -8.81 -19.88
N VAL A 252 -9.37 -10.12 -20.05
CA VAL A 252 -8.02 -10.70 -20.06
C VAL A 252 -7.77 -11.38 -21.42
N PRO A 253 -6.92 -10.79 -22.27
CA PRO A 253 -6.48 -11.40 -23.52
C PRO A 253 -5.78 -12.75 -23.30
N ASP A 254 -5.97 -13.70 -24.23
CA ASP A 254 -5.37 -15.06 -24.16
C ASP A 254 -3.85 -15.04 -23.94
N ARG A 255 -3.15 -14.05 -24.52
CA ARG A 255 -1.69 -13.85 -24.37
C ARG A 255 -1.24 -13.66 -22.91
N SER A 256 -2.14 -13.33 -22.00
CA SER A 256 -1.85 -13.06 -20.60
C SER A 256 -2.06 -14.27 -19.68
N CYS A 257 -2.78 -15.30 -20.15
CA CYS A 257 -3.13 -16.49 -19.37
C CYS A 257 -1.93 -17.33 -18.93
N GLY A 258 -0.77 -17.19 -19.60
CA GLY A 258 0.44 -17.96 -19.27
C GLY A 258 1.25 -17.46 -18.07
N PHE A 259 1.01 -16.23 -17.60
CA PHE A 259 1.78 -15.62 -16.51
C PHE A 259 0.93 -14.88 -15.46
N LEU A 260 -0.38 -14.76 -15.70
CA LEU A 260 -1.31 -14.09 -14.79
C LEU A 260 -2.34 -15.11 -14.29
N SER A 261 -2.41 -15.27 -12.97
CA SER A 261 -3.53 -15.93 -12.31
C SER A 261 -4.27 -14.90 -11.45
N TYR A 262 -5.59 -14.98 -11.39
CA TYR A 262 -6.40 -13.98 -10.69
C TYR A 262 -7.67 -14.59 -10.09
N TRP A 263 -8.24 -13.87 -9.14
CA TRP A 263 -9.53 -14.15 -8.54
C TRP A 263 -10.27 -12.83 -8.31
N CYS A 264 -11.51 -12.76 -8.79
CA CYS A 264 -12.40 -11.62 -8.62
C CYS A 264 -13.53 -12.06 -7.67
N ALA A 265 -13.58 -11.50 -6.47
CA ALA A 265 -14.53 -11.93 -5.45
C ALA A 265 -15.92 -11.33 -5.69
N THR A 266 -16.91 -12.20 -5.85
CA THR A 266 -18.33 -11.84 -5.72
C THR A 266 -18.67 -11.57 -4.24
N PRO A 267 -19.78 -10.88 -3.93
CA PRO A 267 -20.21 -10.68 -2.54
C PRO A 267 -20.30 -11.98 -1.72
N ASP A 268 -20.66 -13.10 -2.34
CA ASP A 268 -20.92 -14.38 -1.66
C ASP A 268 -19.64 -15.20 -1.38
N ASP A 269 -18.56 -14.99 -2.13
CA ASP A 269 -17.29 -15.73 -1.97
C ASP A 269 -16.15 -14.85 -1.41
N ARG A 270 -16.42 -13.59 -1.07
CA ARG A 270 -15.45 -12.68 -0.44
C ARG A 270 -14.82 -13.30 0.79
N VAL A 271 -13.49 -13.34 0.78
CA VAL A 271 -12.73 -13.70 1.97
C VAL A 271 -12.77 -12.53 2.94
N GLN A 272 -13.39 -12.77 4.09
CA GLN A 272 -13.43 -11.84 5.19
C GLN A 272 -12.36 -12.17 6.23
N PHE A 273 -11.85 -11.14 6.88
CA PHE A 273 -10.92 -11.27 8.01
C PHE A 273 -11.14 -10.15 9.02
N GLY A 274 -10.87 -10.44 10.29
CA GLY A 274 -11.01 -9.45 11.36
C GLY A 274 -9.94 -8.37 11.32
N VAL A 275 -10.19 -7.23 11.97
CA VAL A 275 -9.16 -6.20 12.20
C VAL A 275 -7.97 -6.73 13.00
N ASP A 276 -8.22 -7.76 13.82
CA ASP A 276 -7.20 -8.39 14.63
C ASP A 276 -6.44 -9.53 13.95
N GLU A 277 -6.93 -9.96 12.78
CA GLU A 277 -6.43 -11.12 12.05
C GLU A 277 -5.33 -10.72 11.05
N TRP A 278 -4.32 -11.57 10.92
CA TRP A 278 -3.25 -11.38 9.94
C TRP A 278 -3.68 -11.90 8.57
N LEU A 279 -3.58 -11.05 7.55
CA LEU A 279 -3.64 -11.47 6.15
C LEU A 279 -2.22 -11.70 5.63
N ASP A 280 -1.91 -12.97 5.39
CA ASP A 280 -0.59 -13.42 4.96
C ASP A 280 -0.48 -13.59 3.43
N GLU A 281 0.73 -13.40 2.88
CA GLU A 281 1.02 -13.63 1.46
C GLU A 281 0.58 -15.04 0.98
N GLU A 282 0.82 -16.09 1.77
CA GLU A 282 0.41 -17.46 1.44
C GLU A 282 -1.11 -17.56 1.26
N ARG A 283 -1.88 -16.95 2.18
CA ARG A 283 -3.34 -16.95 2.09
C ARG A 283 -3.81 -16.26 0.82
N ILE A 284 -3.22 -15.11 0.48
CA ILE A 284 -3.52 -14.41 -0.78
C ILE A 284 -3.20 -15.28 -2.00
N ARG A 285 -2.03 -15.92 -2.04
CA ARG A 285 -1.62 -16.77 -3.17
C ARG A 285 -2.52 -17.99 -3.39
N MET A 286 -3.22 -18.44 -2.36
CA MET A 286 -4.15 -19.57 -2.48
C MET A 286 -5.49 -19.20 -3.13
N LEU A 287 -5.90 -17.93 -3.10
CA LEU A 287 -7.24 -17.52 -3.56
C LEU A 287 -7.47 -17.73 -5.07
N PRO A 288 -6.53 -17.38 -5.97
CA PRO A 288 -6.65 -17.71 -7.39
C PRO A 288 -6.83 -19.22 -7.66
N MET A 289 -6.18 -20.08 -6.88
CA MET A 289 -6.26 -21.53 -7.06
C MET A 289 -7.61 -22.13 -6.66
N ILE A 290 -8.33 -21.45 -5.77
CA ILE A 290 -9.68 -21.85 -5.33
C ILE A 290 -10.71 -21.39 -6.37
N GLY A 291 -10.58 -20.14 -6.84
CA GLY A 291 -11.49 -19.54 -7.82
C GLY A 291 -11.46 -20.22 -9.20
N ASP A 292 -10.30 -20.66 -9.67
CA ASP A 292 -10.14 -21.24 -11.02
C ASP A 292 -10.88 -22.58 -11.21
N ARG A 293 -11.22 -23.28 -10.11
CA ARG A 293 -11.96 -24.54 -10.18
C ARG A 293 -13.38 -24.39 -10.70
N SER A 294 -13.99 -23.20 -10.63
CA SER A 294 -15.38 -22.99 -11.08
C SER A 294 -15.50 -22.73 -12.59
N ARG A 295 -14.42 -22.38 -13.30
CA ARG A 295 -14.47 -22.04 -14.75
C ARG A 295 -14.04 -23.17 -15.69
N SER A 296 -13.46 -24.26 -15.16
CA SER A 296 -13.09 -25.43 -15.97
C SER A 296 -14.26 -26.40 -16.22
N ALA A 297 -15.41 -26.22 -15.56
CA ALA A 297 -16.56 -27.11 -15.71
C ALA A 297 -17.45 -26.80 -16.94
N ASP A 298 -17.27 -25.64 -17.59
CA ASP A 298 -18.04 -25.20 -18.76
C ASP A 298 -17.22 -25.12 -20.06
N ARG A 299 -16.12 -25.89 -20.15
CA ARG A 299 -15.36 -26.10 -21.41
C ARG A 299 -15.32 -27.56 -21.81
#